data_AF-A0A820H8R0-F1
#
_entry.id   AF-A0A820H8R0-F1
#
_cell.length_a   1.000
_cell.length_b   1.000
_cell.length_c   1.000
_cell.angle_alpha   90.00
_cell.angle_beta   90.00
_cell.angle_gamma   90.00
#
_symmetry.space_group_name_H-M   'P 1'
#
loop_
_entity.id
_entity.type
_entity.pdbx_description
1 polymer ?
#
loop_
_entity_poly.entity_id
_entity_poly.type
_entity_poly.pdbx_seq_one_letter_code
_entity_poly.pdbx_strand_id
1 'polypeptide(L)'
;MTWNRSENDLKNLLNDANTWHSNIKLEYKISISLPFLDVALTNNNGTLSTSVYHKPAAEPYVVPFISDHPRHTFVNVIKTSLTRALRNSSTFEIFNNERIYIKLSLLYNGTMLLLISTGTTALPNQRKKSNSNKPNQTTATSFIQQRSPAE
;
A
#
# COMPACT_ATOMS: atom_id res chain seq x y z
N MET A 1 -4.55 -12.66 -2.10
CA MET A 1 -3.84 -13.42 -3.14
C MET A 1 -4.50 -13.13 -4.48
N THR A 2 -3.72 -13.02 -5.56
CA THR A 2 -4.25 -12.99 -6.92
C THR A 2 -4.31 -14.42 -7.44
N TRP A 3 -5.43 -14.80 -8.08
CA TRP A 3 -5.65 -16.17 -8.57
C TRP A 3 -5.99 -16.13 -10.06
N ASN A 4 -5.43 -17.07 -10.81
CA ASN A 4 -5.56 -17.14 -12.27
C ASN A 4 -6.40 -18.32 -12.77
N ARG A 5 -6.90 -19.19 -11.87
CA ARG A 5 -7.80 -20.31 -12.21
C ARG A 5 -9.24 -20.00 -11.81
N SER A 6 -10.11 -21.00 -11.89
CA SER A 6 -11.52 -20.84 -11.51
C SER A 6 -11.65 -20.49 -10.01
N GLU A 7 -12.72 -19.77 -9.67
CA GLU A 7 -13.05 -19.47 -8.28
C GLU A 7 -13.32 -20.74 -7.47
N ASN A 8 -13.86 -21.78 -8.11
CA ASN A 8 -14.20 -23.04 -7.46
C ASN A 8 -12.94 -23.78 -6.99
N ASP A 9 -11.89 -23.80 -7.82
CA ASP A 9 -10.60 -24.41 -7.46
C ASP A 9 -9.97 -23.70 -6.26
N LEU A 10 -10.10 -22.37 -6.19
CA LEU A 10 -9.59 -21.59 -5.07
C LEU A 10 -10.35 -21.91 -3.78
N LYS A 11 -11.67 -22.05 -3.85
CA LYS A 11 -12.49 -22.44 -2.69
C LYS A 11 -12.12 -23.84 -2.19
N ASN A 12 -11.93 -24.79 -3.10
CA ASN A 12 -11.51 -26.14 -2.72
C ASN A 12 -10.15 -26.12 -2.01
N LEU A 13 -9.15 -25.40 -2.57
CA LEU A 13 -7.84 -25.25 -1.95
C LEU A 13 -7.91 -24.62 -0.55
N LEU A 14 -8.74 -23.59 -0.36
CA LEU A 14 -8.91 -22.93 0.94
C LEU A 14 -9.64 -23.82 1.95
N ASN A 15 -10.60 -24.62 1.50
CA ASN A 15 -11.27 -25.61 2.33
C ASN A 15 -10.32 -26.73 2.74
N ASP A 16 -9.47 -27.21 1.83
CA ASP A 16 -8.44 -28.21 2.14
C ASP A 16 -7.43 -27.66 3.14
N ALA A 17 -6.98 -26.41 2.98
CA ALA A 17 -6.08 -25.75 3.93
C ALA A 17 -6.70 -25.61 5.32
N ASN A 18 -8.03 -25.44 5.41
CA ASN A 18 -8.77 -25.42 6.67
C ASN A 18 -8.80 -26.78 7.40
N THR A 19 -8.45 -27.88 6.73
CA THR A 19 -8.35 -29.20 7.36
C THR A 19 -6.97 -29.48 7.98
N TRP A 20 -5.94 -28.68 7.66
CA TRP A 20 -4.56 -28.94 8.10
C TRP A 20 -4.38 -28.87 9.62
N HIS A 21 -5.17 -28.03 10.30
CA HIS A 21 -5.11 -27.89 11.75
C HIS A 21 -6.50 -27.78 12.36
N SER A 22 -6.80 -28.65 13.34
CA SER A 22 -8.12 -28.71 14.00
C SER A 22 -8.51 -27.41 14.72
N ASN A 23 -7.52 -26.62 15.14
CA ASN A 23 -7.73 -25.46 16.01
C ASN A 23 -7.62 -24.11 15.27
N ILE A 24 -7.19 -24.10 14.01
CA ILE A 24 -7.00 -22.86 13.23
C ILE A 24 -7.95 -22.89 12.04
N LYS A 25 -8.94 -21.98 12.05
CA LYS A 25 -9.85 -21.77 10.91
C LYS A 25 -9.43 -20.51 10.14
N LEU A 26 -9.17 -20.68 8.87
CA LEU A 26 -8.94 -19.63 7.88
C LEU A 26 -10.29 -19.11 7.39
N GLU A 27 -10.61 -17.88 7.79
CA GLU A 27 -11.68 -17.13 7.17
C GLU A 27 -11.16 -16.46 5.90
N TYR A 28 -11.89 -16.61 4.80
CA TYR A 28 -11.53 -16.01 3.53
C TYR A 28 -12.73 -15.32 2.89
N LYS A 29 -12.45 -14.26 2.14
CA LYS A 29 -13.44 -13.53 1.35
C LYS A 29 -12.87 -13.28 -0.03
N ILE A 30 -13.62 -13.70 -1.06
CA ILE A 30 -13.27 -13.53 -2.46
C ILE A 30 -14.12 -12.39 -3.01
N SER A 31 -13.47 -11.39 -3.59
CA SER A 31 -14.12 -10.21 -4.17
C SER A 31 -13.17 -9.53 -5.14
N ILE A 32 -13.73 -8.72 -6.05
CA ILE A 32 -12.97 -7.86 -6.97
C ILE A 32 -12.31 -6.72 -6.20
N SER A 33 -13.00 -6.19 -5.18
CA SER A 33 -12.47 -5.20 -4.25
C SER A 33 -12.60 -5.68 -2.81
N LEU A 34 -11.51 -5.59 -2.05
CA LEU A 34 -11.45 -6.05 -0.67
C LEU A 34 -10.62 -5.08 0.20
N PRO A 35 -11.12 -4.70 1.37
CA PRO A 35 -10.28 -4.07 2.38
C PRO A 35 -9.37 -5.11 3.04
N PHE A 36 -8.09 -4.76 3.19
CA PHE A 36 -7.13 -5.51 3.97
C PHE A 36 -6.23 -4.55 4.76
N LEU A 37 -6.36 -4.58 6.09
CA LEU A 37 -5.72 -3.63 6.98
C LEU A 37 -6.03 -2.18 6.54
N ASP A 38 -4.98 -1.42 6.24
CA ASP A 38 -4.99 0.00 5.88
C ASP A 38 -5.11 0.25 4.37
N VAL A 39 -5.31 -0.80 3.58
CA VAL A 39 -5.30 -0.77 2.11
C VAL A 39 -6.58 -1.37 1.56
N ALA A 40 -7.17 -0.70 0.57
CA ALA A 40 -8.20 -1.28 -0.27
C ALA A 40 -7.54 -1.81 -1.54
N LEU A 41 -7.71 -3.11 -1.77
CA LEU A 41 -7.23 -3.81 -2.95
C LEU A 41 -8.37 -3.86 -3.96
N THR A 42 -8.10 -3.48 -5.20
CA THR A 42 -9.06 -3.57 -6.30
C THR A 42 -8.38 -4.21 -7.50
N ASN A 43 -8.96 -5.29 -8.01
CA ASN A 43 -8.47 -5.94 -9.22
C ASN A 43 -9.16 -5.35 -10.46
N ASN A 44 -8.37 -4.63 -11.27
CA ASN A 44 -8.81 -4.08 -12.54
C ASN A 44 -8.38 -5.04 -13.66
N ASN A 45 -9.18 -6.07 -13.94
CA ASN A 45 -8.99 -7.01 -15.04
C ASN A 45 -7.55 -7.58 -15.14
N GLY A 46 -6.96 -7.98 -14.01
CA GLY A 46 -5.61 -8.54 -13.94
C GLY A 46 -4.55 -7.57 -13.43
N THR A 47 -4.86 -6.27 -13.33
CA THR A 47 -3.98 -5.29 -12.69
C THR A 47 -4.47 -4.99 -11.28
N LEU A 48 -3.65 -5.29 -10.27
CA LEU A 48 -3.97 -4.98 -8.89
C LEU A 48 -3.70 -3.49 -8.62
N SER A 49 -4.73 -2.76 -8.23
CA SER A 49 -4.65 -1.39 -7.77
C SER A 49 -4.85 -1.34 -6.26
N THR A 50 -4.12 -0.43 -5.62
CA THR A 50 -4.17 -0.20 -4.18
C THR A 50 -4.54 1.25 -3.87
N SER A 51 -5.41 1.44 -2.89
CA SER A 51 -5.75 2.74 -2.32
C SER A 51 -5.78 2.67 -0.79
N VAL A 52 -5.87 3.82 -0.11
CA VAL A 52 -6.06 3.83 1.34
C VAL A 52 -7.47 3.35 1.64
N TYR A 53 -7.61 2.42 2.59
CA TYR A 53 -8.93 2.03 3.05
C TYR A 53 -9.39 2.95 4.18
N HIS A 54 -10.56 3.57 3.99
CA HIS A 54 -11.28 4.32 5.02
C HIS A 54 -12.51 3.51 5.43
N LYS A 55 -12.60 3.18 6.72
CA LYS A 55 -13.76 2.46 7.24
C LYS A 55 -14.99 3.37 7.14
N PRO A 56 -16.12 2.94 6.54
CA PRO A 56 -17.30 3.79 6.36
C PRO A 56 -17.88 4.35 7.66
N ALA A 57 -17.72 3.62 8.76
CA ALA A 57 -18.17 4.03 10.10
C ALA A 57 -17.11 4.82 10.89
N ALA A 58 -15.90 5.00 10.35
CA ALA A 58 -14.87 5.78 11.04
C ALA A 58 -15.04 7.26 10.69
N GLU A 59 -15.25 8.06 11.73
CA GLU A 59 -15.21 9.51 11.59
C GLU A 59 -13.76 9.96 11.39
N PRO A 60 -13.51 10.95 10.51
CA PRO A 60 -12.16 11.40 10.20
C PRO A 60 -11.65 12.36 11.28
N TYR A 61 -11.73 11.97 12.54
CA TYR A 61 -11.28 12.80 13.65
C TYR A 61 -9.76 12.88 13.65
N VAL A 62 -9.29 14.12 13.67
CA VAL A 62 -7.89 14.47 13.83
C VAL A 62 -7.80 15.38 15.05
N VAL A 63 -6.67 15.32 15.76
CA VAL A 63 -6.41 16.21 16.89
C VAL A 63 -6.70 17.67 16.50
N PRO A 64 -7.68 18.34 17.14
CA PRO A 64 -8.01 19.73 16.84
C PRO A 64 -6.85 20.66 17.15
N PHE A 65 -6.63 21.68 16.31
CA PHE A 65 -5.51 22.60 16.51
C PHE A 65 -5.61 23.46 17.78
N ILE A 66 -6.83 23.60 18.32
CA ILE A 66 -7.09 24.28 19.60
C ILE A 66 -6.66 23.46 20.82
N SER A 67 -6.33 22.17 20.64
CA SER A 67 -5.86 21.35 21.75
C SER A 67 -4.47 21.78 22.20
N ASP A 68 -4.18 21.60 23.49
CA ASP A 68 -2.88 21.89 24.09
C ASP A 68 -1.86 20.79 23.75
N HIS A 69 -1.57 20.63 22.46
CA HIS A 69 -0.60 19.68 21.95
C HIS A 69 0.55 20.44 21.27
N PRO A 70 1.79 19.93 21.34
CA PRO A 70 2.91 20.63 20.75
C PRO A 70 2.82 20.62 19.22
N ARG A 71 3.27 21.71 18.58
CA ARG A 71 3.16 21.92 17.12
C ARG A 71 3.66 20.75 16.27
N HIS A 72 4.71 20.07 16.72
CA HIS A 72 5.28 18.93 15.98
C HIS A 72 4.30 17.75 15.87
N THR A 73 3.37 17.57 16.83
CA THR A 73 2.37 16.50 16.80
C THR A 73 1.41 16.69 15.63
N PHE A 74 0.86 17.90 15.47
CA PHE A 74 -0.01 18.23 14.35
C PHE A 74 0.70 18.05 13.00
N VAL A 75 1.94 18.53 12.89
CA VAL A 75 2.74 18.35 11.67
C VAL A 75 3.00 16.88 11.38
N ASN A 76 3.29 16.08 12.42
CA ASN A 76 3.52 14.65 12.27
C ASN A 76 2.26 13.93 11.79
N VAL A 77 1.07 14.24 12.33
CA VAL A 77 -0.19 13.65 11.87
C VAL A 77 -0.39 13.89 10.37
N ILE A 78 -0.15 15.12 9.90
CA ILE A 78 -0.25 15.45 8.46
C ILE A 78 0.77 14.65 7.66
N LYS A 79 2.04 14.63 8.11
CA LYS A 79 3.13 13.92 7.42
C LYS A 79 2.90 12.42 7.34
N THR A 80 2.47 11.80 8.44
CA THR A 80 2.22 10.35 8.49
C THR A 80 1.04 9.97 7.61
N SER A 81 -0.03 10.77 7.62
CA SER A 81 -1.20 10.55 6.76
C SER A 81 -0.85 10.65 5.28
N LEU A 82 -0.09 11.68 4.88
CA LEU A 82 0.36 11.83 3.50
C LEU A 82 1.37 10.75 3.08
N THR A 83 2.28 10.36 3.97
CA THR A 83 3.25 9.29 3.71
C THR A 83 2.55 7.95 3.53
N ARG A 84 1.54 7.66 4.37
CA ARG A 84 0.69 6.46 4.24
C ARG A 84 -0.08 6.48 2.93
N ALA A 85 -0.68 7.61 2.55
CA ALA A 85 -1.35 7.75 1.27
C ALA A 85 -0.38 7.49 0.10
N LEU A 86 0.81 8.09 0.13
CA LEU A 86 1.82 7.89 -0.92
C LEU A 86 2.26 6.42 -1.04
N ARG A 87 2.42 5.73 0.09
CA ARG A 87 2.85 4.33 0.11
C ARG A 87 1.76 3.37 -0.36
N ASN A 88 0.50 3.64 0.00
CA ASN A 88 -0.61 2.74 -0.25
C ASN A 88 -1.29 3.00 -1.61
N SER A 89 -1.11 4.17 -2.22
CA SER A 89 -1.68 4.49 -3.53
C SER A 89 -0.80 3.96 -4.67
N SER A 90 -1.40 3.14 -5.55
CA SER A 90 -0.71 2.65 -6.75
C SER A 90 -0.47 3.76 -7.79
N THR A 91 -1.49 4.56 -8.05
CA THR A 91 -1.50 5.61 -9.09
C THR A 91 -1.46 7.01 -8.48
N PHE A 92 -0.89 7.96 -9.21
CA PHE A 92 -0.84 9.37 -8.80
C PHE A 92 -2.25 9.99 -8.62
N GLU A 93 -3.21 9.60 -9.45
CA GLU A 93 -4.60 10.05 -9.33
C GLU A 93 -5.23 9.62 -8.00
N ILE A 94 -5.07 8.35 -7.63
CA ILE A 94 -5.54 7.79 -6.36
C ILE A 94 -4.89 8.55 -5.20
N PHE A 95 -3.59 8.80 -5.27
CA PHE A 95 -2.88 9.60 -4.27
C PHE A 95 -3.43 11.03 -4.15
N ASN A 96 -3.74 11.69 -5.28
CA ASN A 96 -4.31 13.03 -5.26
C ASN A 96 -5.70 13.06 -4.62
N ASN A 97 -6.55 12.05 -4.90
CA ASN A 97 -7.86 11.93 -4.27
C ASN A 97 -7.71 11.77 -2.75
N GLU A 98 -6.78 10.92 -2.30
CA GLU A 98 -6.46 10.77 -0.88
C GLU A 98 -5.91 12.07 -0.25
N ARG A 99 -5.06 12.79 -0.97
CA ARG A 99 -4.54 14.09 -0.52
C ARG A 99 -5.66 15.11 -0.34
N ILE A 100 -6.62 15.15 -1.26
CA ILE A 100 -7.80 16.02 -1.17
C ILE A 100 -8.65 15.62 0.04
N TYR A 101 -8.89 14.31 0.21
CA TYR A 101 -9.62 13.78 1.37
C TYR A 101 -8.98 14.20 2.69
N ILE A 102 -7.67 13.96 2.86
CA ILE A 102 -6.91 14.36 4.06
C ILE A 102 -7.03 15.87 4.31
N LYS A 103 -6.95 16.69 3.25
CA LYS A 103 -7.10 18.15 3.37
C LYS A 103 -8.49 18.55 3.85
N LEU A 104 -9.55 17.89 3.35
CA LEU A 104 -10.92 18.12 3.78
C LEU A 104 -11.14 17.68 5.23
N SER A 105 -10.64 16.51 5.62
CA SER A 105 -10.69 16.02 7.01
C SER A 105 -10.01 17.00 7.97
N LEU A 106 -8.82 17.51 7.61
CA LEU A 106 -8.11 18.51 8.41
C LEU A 106 -8.91 19.81 8.56
N LEU A 107 -9.52 20.30 7.48
CA LEU A 107 -10.34 21.50 7.51
C LEU A 107 -11.59 21.31 8.39
N TYR A 108 -12.23 20.14 8.30
CA TYR A 108 -13.38 19.78 9.12
C TYR A 108 -13.08 19.81 10.62
N ASN A 109 -11.88 19.39 11.02
CA ASN A 109 -11.42 19.41 12.42
C ASN A 109 -10.93 20.81 12.88
N GLY A 110 -11.15 21.86 12.09
CA GLY A 110 -10.77 23.23 12.45
C GLY A 110 -9.27 23.51 12.43
N THR A 111 -8.47 22.69 11.72
CA THR A 111 -7.03 22.96 11.59
C THR A 111 -6.76 24.11 10.62
N MET A 112 -5.80 24.98 10.96
CA MET A 112 -5.52 26.19 10.21
C MET A 112 -4.79 25.88 8.88
N LEU A 113 -5.27 26.44 7.76
CA LEU A 113 -4.75 26.24 6.39
C LEU A 113 -3.23 26.43 6.23
N LEU A 114 -2.61 27.27 7.08
CA LEU A 114 -1.18 27.60 7.03
C LEU A 114 -0.26 26.40 7.34
N LEU A 115 -0.72 25.42 8.11
CA LEU A 115 0.05 24.20 8.42
C LEU A 115 -0.04 23.16 7.30
N ILE A 116 -1.11 23.19 6.52
CA ILE A 116 -1.32 22.27 5.41
C ILE A 116 -0.30 22.54 4.30
N SER A 117 0.00 23.80 4.01
CA SER A 117 1.01 24.16 2.99
C SER A 117 2.42 23.71 3.39
N THR A 118 2.82 23.94 4.65
CA THR A 118 4.14 23.55 5.18
C THR A 118 4.33 22.03 5.29
N GLY A 119 3.27 21.27 5.56
CA GLY A 119 3.32 19.79 5.54
C GLY A 119 3.50 19.20 4.14
N THR A 120 2.97 19.86 3.10
CA THR A 120 3.05 19.37 1.71
C THR A 120 4.36 19.71 0.99
N THR A 121 4.98 20.85 1.30
CA THR A 121 6.27 21.24 0.71
C THR A 121 7.44 20.40 1.22
N ALA A 122 7.27 19.73 2.35
CA ALA A 122 8.28 18.89 2.99
C ALA A 122 8.25 17.41 2.56
N LEU A 123 7.33 16.98 1.67
CA LEU A 123 7.37 15.64 1.09
C LEU A 123 8.45 15.62 0.00
N PRO A 124 9.62 14.98 0.23
CA PRO A 124 10.62 14.87 -0.80
C PRO A 124 10.05 14.00 -1.91
N ASN A 125 10.38 14.34 -3.16
CA ASN A 125 10.05 13.57 -4.36
C ASN A 125 10.76 12.20 -4.31
N GLN A 126 10.25 11.26 -3.51
CA GLN A 126 10.86 9.94 -3.23
C GLN A 126 10.70 8.94 -4.40
N ARG A 127 10.26 9.40 -5.59
CA ARG A 127 10.17 8.60 -6.83
C ARG A 127 11.27 8.96 -7.86
N LYS A 128 12.49 9.26 -7.40
CA LYS A 128 13.69 9.30 -8.25
C LYS A 128 14.84 8.51 -7.63
N LYS A 129 14.75 7.17 -7.65
CA LYS A 129 15.91 6.29 -7.41
C LYS A 129 15.74 4.92 -8.05
N SER A 130 15.70 4.89 -9.38
CA SER A 130 16.14 3.74 -10.17
C SER A 130 16.42 4.20 -11.61
N ASN A 131 17.61 4.73 -11.84
CA ASN A 131 18.32 4.68 -13.12
C ASN A 131 19.63 5.44 -12.96
N SER A 132 20.62 4.76 -12.38
CA SER A 132 22.02 5.09 -12.61
C SER A 132 22.68 3.84 -13.18
N ASN A 133 22.87 3.88 -14.49
CA ASN A 133 23.73 2.99 -15.26
C ASN A 133 25.04 2.69 -14.50
N LYS A 134 25.38 1.41 -14.36
CA LYS A 134 26.77 0.99 -14.20
C LYS A 134 27.23 0.38 -15.52
N PRO A 135 28.38 0.81 -16.09
CA PRO A 135 28.91 0.21 -17.31
C PRO A 135 29.46 -1.18 -17.01
N ASN A 136 29.15 -2.12 -17.92
CA ASN A 136 29.72 -3.46 -17.95
C ASN A 136 31.25 -3.40 -18.03
N GLN A 137 31.93 -4.11 -17.13
CA GLN A 137 33.30 -4.54 -17.35
C GLN A 137 33.36 -6.07 -17.37
N THR A 138 34.02 -6.53 -18.41
CA THR A 138 34.16 -7.89 -18.91
C THR A 138 35.15 -8.72 -18.07
N THR A 139 34.91 -10.03 -18.07
CA THR A 139 35.88 -11.15 -18.12
C THR A 139 36.21 -11.91 -16.81
N ALA A 140 36.25 -13.25 -17.00
CA ALA A 140 37.01 -14.29 -16.29
C ALA A 140 36.35 -14.93 -15.04
N THR A 141 36.25 -16.25 -14.82
CA THR A 141 36.68 -17.49 -15.51
C THR A 141 36.03 -18.71 -14.82
N SER A 142 35.63 -19.72 -15.60
CA SER A 142 35.66 -21.19 -15.34
C SER A 142 34.83 -21.91 -14.24
N PHE A 143 34.46 -23.15 -14.62
CA PHE A 143 34.01 -24.33 -13.87
C PHE A 143 32.49 -24.52 -13.69
N ILE A 144 31.91 -25.39 -14.53
CA ILE A 144 31.52 -26.76 -14.15
C ILE A 144 31.24 -27.56 -15.43
N GLN A 145 31.93 -28.69 -15.53
CA GLN A 145 31.78 -29.72 -16.54
C GLN A 145 30.66 -30.65 -16.12
N GLN A 146 29.66 -30.87 -16.98
CA GLN A 146 28.76 -32.02 -16.86
C GLN A 146 28.81 -32.81 -18.17
N ARG A 147 29.26 -34.06 -18.04
CA ARG A 147 29.33 -35.09 -19.08
C ARG A 147 27.91 -35.47 -19.52
N SER A 148 27.67 -35.51 -20.82
CA SER A 148 26.63 -36.37 -21.40
C SER A 148 27.10 -37.83 -21.37
N PRO A 149 26.20 -38.81 -21.16
CA PRO A 149 26.49 -40.22 -21.38
C PRO A 149 26.48 -40.55 -22.88
N ALA A 150 27.36 -41.47 -23.26
CA ALA A 150 27.41 -42.11 -24.56
C ALA A 150 26.69 -43.46 -24.49
N GLU A 151 26.25 -43.90 -25.68
CA GLU A 151 25.60 -45.17 -26.08
C GLU A 151 24.08 -45.25 -25.95
#